data_AF-X0YZS7-F1
#
_entry.id   AF-X0YZS7-F1
#
_cell.length_a   1.000
_cell.length_b   1.000
_cell.length_c   1.000
_cell.angle_alpha   90.00
_cell.angle_beta   90.00
_cell.angle_gamma   90.00
#
_symmetry.space_group_name_H-M   'P 1'
#
loop_
_entity.id
_entity.type
_entity.pdbx_description
1 polymer ?
#
loop_
_entity_poly.entity_id
_entity_poly.type
_entity_poly.pdbx_seq_one_letter_code
_entity_poly.pdbx_strand_id
1 'polypeptide(L)'
;MIEKMELNKETVVQAVITKINKNYRKTIRTKHLKNFDEPEKVNDQEGLHNYVPDISVEYKGSLILFEIELNNKFIIHKWKSISEYVA
;
A
#
# COMPACT_ATOMS: atom_id res chain seq x y z
N MET A 1 -33.96 -2.88 -6.08
CA MET A 1 -32.63 -3.41 -6.40
C MET A 1 -31.62 -2.56 -5.65
N ILE A 2 -30.85 -3.13 -4.72
CA ILE A 2 -29.74 -2.41 -4.09
C ILE A 2 -28.57 -2.55 -5.05
N GLU A 3 -28.14 -1.46 -5.69
CA GLU A 3 -26.86 -1.44 -6.38
C GLU A 3 -25.78 -1.86 -5.39
N LYS A 4 -25.12 -2.98 -5.65
CA LYS A 4 -23.85 -3.29 -4.98
C LYS A 4 -22.88 -2.22 -5.45
N MET A 5 -22.58 -1.25 -4.59
CA MET A 5 -21.48 -0.34 -4.81
C MET A 5 -20.20 -1.20 -4.79
N GLU A 6 -19.63 -1.46 -5.97
CA GLU A 6 -18.34 -2.16 -6.06
C GLU A 6 -17.27 -1.23 -5.48
N LEU A 7 -16.80 -1.57 -4.28
CA LEU A 7 -15.71 -0.85 -3.65
C LEU A 7 -14.47 -0.99 -4.52
N ASN A 8 -13.89 0.13 -4.95
CA ASN A 8 -12.66 0.14 -5.74
C ASN A 8 -11.45 0.50 -4.88
N LYS A 9 -10.26 0.13 -5.39
CA LYS A 9 -9.00 0.24 -4.65
C LYS A 9 -8.61 1.68 -4.38
N GLU A 10 -8.87 2.58 -5.33
CA GLU A 10 -8.65 4.02 -5.21
C GLU A 10 -9.41 4.62 -4.00
N THR A 11 -10.68 4.25 -3.84
CA THR A 11 -11.52 4.72 -2.72
C THR A 11 -10.96 4.29 -1.37
N VAL A 12 -10.49 3.04 -1.27
CA VAL A 12 -9.90 2.52 -0.02
C VAL A 12 -8.56 3.18 0.26
N VAL A 13 -7.70 3.36 -0.75
CA VAL A 13 -6.43 4.09 -0.62
C VAL A 13 -6.67 5.50 -0.10
N GLN A 14 -7.63 6.22 -0.69
CA GLN A 14 -7.99 7.57 -0.26
C GLN A 14 -8.42 7.60 1.22
N ALA A 15 -9.26 6.65 1.65
CA ALA A 15 -9.70 6.54 3.04
C ALA A 15 -8.52 6.28 4.01
N VAL A 16 -7.61 5.38 3.64
CA VAL A 16 -6.40 5.07 4.41
C VAL A 16 -5.51 6.32 4.53
N ILE A 17 -5.22 7.00 3.42
CA ILE A 17 -4.40 8.22 3.41
C ILE A 17 -5.05 9.33 4.24
N THR A 18 -6.35 9.55 4.12
CA THR A 18 -7.08 10.53 4.94
C THR A 18 -6.96 10.21 6.44
N LYS A 19 -6.97 8.92 6.84
CA LYS A 19 -6.74 8.51 8.23
C LYS A 19 -5.30 8.75 8.69
N ILE A 20 -4.32 8.53 7.82
CA ILE A 20 -2.89 8.71 8.10
C ILE A 20 -2.51 10.19 8.24
N ASN A 21 -3.00 11.04 7.33
CA ASN A 21 -2.69 12.47 7.24
C ASN A 21 -3.24 13.30 8.40
N LYS A 22 -4.34 12.86 9.03
CA LYS A 22 -4.93 13.58 10.16
C LYS A 22 -4.00 13.77 11.35
N ASN A 23 -2.84 13.08 11.40
CA ASN A 23 -2.05 13.02 12.62
C ASN A 23 -0.60 13.53 12.51
N TYR A 24 0.04 13.71 11.34
CA TYR A 24 1.51 13.98 11.29
C TYR A 24 2.05 14.56 9.95
N ARG A 25 3.21 15.23 9.99
CA ARG A 25 4.08 15.47 8.81
C ARG A 25 4.71 14.13 8.37
N LYS A 26 4.29 13.60 7.23
CA LYS A 26 4.68 12.29 6.67
C LYS A 26 4.87 12.41 5.18
N THR A 27 5.81 11.67 4.60
CA THR A 27 5.89 11.47 3.16
C THR A 27 5.02 10.28 2.82
N ILE A 28 3.97 10.48 2.03
CA ILE A 28 3.06 9.43 1.58
C ILE A 28 3.26 9.25 0.08
N ARG A 29 3.37 8.00 -0.35
CA ARG A 29 3.47 7.63 -1.76
C ARG A 29 2.38 6.62 -2.08
N THR A 30 1.78 6.72 -3.27
CA THR A 30 0.79 5.75 -3.77
C THR A 30 0.68 5.82 -5.29
N LYS A 31 0.51 4.66 -5.92
CA LYS A 31 0.26 4.54 -7.37
C LYS A 31 -1.22 4.68 -7.75
N HIS A 32 -2.12 4.75 -6.76
CA HIS A 32 -3.57 4.70 -6.99
C HIS A 32 -4.23 6.08 -6.99
N LEU A 33 -3.53 7.14 -6.58
CA LEU A 33 -4.06 8.51 -6.57
C LEU A 33 -3.15 9.44 -7.36
N LYS A 34 -3.77 10.43 -8.02
CA LYS A 34 -3.04 11.48 -8.72
C LYS A 34 -2.35 12.42 -7.72
N ASN A 35 -1.23 13.00 -8.13
CA ASN A 35 -0.42 13.96 -7.34
C ASN A 35 0.31 13.36 -6.13
N PHE A 36 0.47 12.05 -6.08
CA PHE A 36 1.37 11.38 -5.16
C PHE A 36 2.52 10.76 -5.94
N ASP A 37 3.71 10.73 -5.35
CA ASP A 37 4.80 9.92 -5.87
C ASP A 37 4.45 8.43 -5.77
N GLU A 38 5.02 7.61 -6.64
CA GLU A 38 4.86 6.16 -6.54
C GLU A 38 5.70 5.57 -5.40
N PRO A 39 5.21 4.53 -4.71
CA PRO A 39 6.00 3.80 -3.74
C PRO A 39 7.22 3.14 -4.37
N GLU A 40 8.29 2.99 -3.60
CA GLU A 40 9.44 2.21 -4.03
C GLU A 40 9.08 0.74 -4.17
N LYS A 41 9.77 0.06 -5.09
CA LYS A 41 9.66 -1.37 -5.31
C LYS A 41 10.37 -2.11 -4.17
N VAL A 42 9.68 -3.08 -3.58
CA VAL A 42 10.21 -4.01 -2.59
C VAL A 42 10.54 -5.33 -3.27
N ASN A 43 11.65 -5.95 -2.88
CA ASN A 43 12.06 -7.26 -3.36
C ASN A 43 12.07 -8.24 -2.20
N ASP A 44 11.81 -9.51 -2.47
CA ASP A 44 12.17 -10.57 -1.54
C ASP A 44 13.70 -10.70 -1.42
N GLN A 45 14.19 -11.37 -0.37
CA GLN A 45 15.63 -11.53 -0.12
C GLN A 45 16.33 -12.31 -1.25
N GLU A 46 15.59 -13.19 -1.92
CA GLU A 46 16.07 -13.97 -3.05
C GLU A 46 16.12 -13.15 -4.36
N GLY A 47 15.51 -11.96 -4.38
CA GLY A 47 15.42 -11.09 -5.56
C GLY A 47 14.58 -11.66 -6.71
N LEU A 48 13.82 -12.73 -6.46
CA LEU A 48 13.01 -13.45 -7.44
C LEU A 48 11.65 -12.78 -7.66
N HIS A 49 11.13 -12.13 -6.62
CA HIS A 49 9.85 -11.47 -6.65
C HIS A 49 10.00 -10.00 -6.30
N ASN A 50 9.44 -9.16 -7.17
CA ASN A 50 9.38 -7.73 -6.96
C ASN A 50 7.94 -7.26 -6.86
N TYR A 51 7.69 -6.35 -5.94
CA TYR A 51 6.37 -5.89 -5.60
C TYR A 51 6.37 -4.39 -5.35
N VAL A 52 5.31 -3.68 -5.75
CA VAL A 52 5.14 -2.26 -5.41
C VAL A 52 3.92 -2.17 -4.50
N PRO A 53 4.09 -1.81 -3.22
CA PRO A 53 2.98 -1.69 -2.28
C PRO A 53 1.98 -0.64 -2.76
N ASP A 54 0.75 -0.72 -2.25
CA ASP A 54 -0.28 0.25 -2.64
C ASP A 54 -0.02 1.64 -2.04
N ILE A 55 0.52 1.66 -0.82
CA ILE A 55 0.88 2.88 -0.11
C ILE A 55 2.19 2.63 0.63
N SER A 56 3.13 3.58 0.54
CA SER A 56 4.25 3.68 1.48
C SER A 56 4.20 4.99 2.26
N VAL A 57 4.62 4.93 3.51
CA VAL A 57 4.62 6.07 4.42
C VAL A 57 5.95 6.13 5.17
N GLU A 58 6.67 7.23 4.99
CA GLU A 58 7.85 7.54 5.79
C GLU A 58 7.44 8.42 6.97
N TYR A 59 7.74 7.98 8.19
CA TYR A 59 7.44 8.71 9.40
C TYR A 59 8.51 8.44 10.47
N LYS A 60 9.16 9.51 10.96
CA LYS A 60 10.19 9.44 12.01
C LYS A 60 11.31 8.42 11.72
N GLY A 61 11.72 8.32 10.46
CA GLY A 61 12.76 7.37 10.03
C GLY A 61 12.28 5.92 9.88
N SER A 62 11.00 5.64 10.11
CA SER A 62 10.38 4.34 9.84
C SER A 62 9.63 4.36 8.52
N LEU A 63 9.74 3.26 7.77
CA LEU A 63 8.97 3.01 6.56
C LEU A 63 7.81 2.06 6.91
N ILE A 64 6.60 2.47 6.56
CA ILE A 64 5.37 1.71 6.79
C ILE A 64 4.74 1.43 5.43
N LEU A 65 4.47 0.15 5.14
CA LEU A 65 3.89 -0.30 3.88
C LEU A 65 2.45 -0.77 4.11
N PHE A 66 1.55 -0.44 3.18
CA PHE A 66 0.17 -0.92 3.19
C PHE A 66 -0.15 -1.62 1.88
N GLU A 67 -0.85 -2.75 2.00
CA GLU A 67 -1.42 -3.50 0.89
C GLU A 67 -2.93 -3.65 1.10
N ILE A 68 -3.71 -3.44 0.04
CA ILE A 68 -5.16 -3.50 0.02
C ILE A 68 -5.60 -4.61 -0.93
N GLU A 69 -6.12 -5.69 -0.36
CA GLU A 69 -6.74 -6.79 -1.12
C GLU A 69 -8.27 -6.70 -0.98
N LEU A 70 -8.95 -6.37 -2.08
CA LEU A 70 -10.43 -6.26 -2.13
C LEU A 70 -11.12 -7.57 -2.52
N ASN A 71 -10.33 -8.56 -2.93
CA ASN A 71 -10.80 -9.89 -3.27
C ASN A 71 -10.46 -10.87 -2.13
N ASN A 72 -11.11 -12.03 -2.12
CA ASN A 72 -10.83 -13.08 -1.14
C ASN A 72 -9.57 -13.91 -1.48
N LYS A 73 -8.69 -13.44 -2.36
CA LYS A 73 -7.48 -14.17 -2.77
C LYS A 73 -6.27 -13.59 -2.02
N PHE A 74 -5.69 -14.40 -1.15
CA PHE A 74 -4.45 -14.05 -0.49
C PHE A 74 -3.25 -14.37 -1.40
N ILE A 75 -2.51 -13.34 -1.83
CA ILE A 75 -1.39 -13.50 -2.76
C ILE A 75 -0.08 -13.63 -1.95
N ILE A 76 0.29 -14.86 -1.61
CA ILE A 76 1.39 -15.19 -0.69
C ILE A 76 2.71 -14.49 -1.03
N HIS A 77 3.12 -14.47 -2.31
CA HIS A 77 4.41 -13.90 -2.69
C HIS A 77 4.51 -12.40 -2.40
N LYS A 78 3.41 -11.64 -2.54
CA LYS A 78 3.39 -10.20 -2.17
C LYS A 78 3.68 -10.02 -0.68
N TRP A 79 3.00 -10.82 0.14
CA TRP A 79 3.14 -10.75 1.59
C TRP A 79 4.52 -11.22 2.06
N LYS A 80 5.12 -12.22 1.39
CA LYS A 80 6.53 -12.60 1.59
C LYS A 80 7.46 -11.41 1.33
N SER A 81 7.36 -10.79 0.14
CA SER A 81 8.21 -9.63 -0.22
C SER A 81 8.05 -8.45 0.74
N ILE A 82 6.82 -8.13 1.16
CA ILE A 82 6.59 -7.07 2.15
C ILE A 82 7.23 -7.45 3.49
N SER A 83 6.96 -8.66 4.00
CA SER A 83 7.45 -9.10 5.31
C SER A 83 8.97 -9.13 5.39
N GLU A 84 9.66 -9.51 4.31
CA GLU A 84 11.11 -9.59 4.27
C GLU A 84 11.79 -8.23 4.13
N TYR A 85 11.11 -7.26 3.52
CA TYR A 85 11.67 -5.94 3.26
C TYR A 85 11.64 -5.01 4.48
N VAL A 86 10.64 -5.14 5.36
CA VAL A 86 10.55 -4.38 6.63
C VAL A 86 11.12 -5.11 7.85
N ALA A 87 11.63 -6.35 7.68
CA ALA A 87 12.29 -7.12 8.74
C ALA A 87 13.69 -6.58 9.07
#